data_AF-A0A7S0CAW8-F1
#
_entry.id   AF-A0A7S0CAW8-F1
#
_cell.length_a   1.000
_cell.length_b   1.000
_cell.length_c   1.000
_cell.angle_alpha   90.00
_cell.angle_beta   90.00
_cell.angle_gamma   90.00
#
_symmetry.space_group_name_H-M   'P 1'
#
loop_
_entity.id
_entity.type
_entity.pdbx_description
1 polymer ?
#
loop_
_entity_poly.entity_id
_entity_poly.type
_entity_poly.pdbx_seq_one_letter_code
_entity_poly.pdbx_strand_id
1 'polypeptide(L)'
;VRETGKDVLIVARTDCRMALVDGGFREAVERCVMFQELGADVVYAENLQSREEYELLRRELGDSTPLMLAQVQLHGNRKPNLTGGNDASGQHLYSVTEIGELGYQLALFGVTGLQSVVSALEGAVEDFVTGDGLVFGDASANLSTFDNVKRVVGFDELDEFDAKISRAMK
;
A
#
# COMPACT_ATOMS: atom_id res chain seq x y z
N VAL A 1 -6.83 -1.16 24.71
CA VAL A 1 -6.20 -0.04 23.97
C VAL A 1 -6.99 1.26 24.17
N ARG A 2 -8.28 1.28 23.84
CA ARG A 2 -9.15 2.44 24.18
C ARG A 2 -9.29 2.67 25.68
N GLU A 3 -9.40 1.59 26.46
CA GLU A 3 -9.41 1.62 27.93
C GLU A 3 -8.15 2.23 28.54
N THR A 4 -7.04 2.29 27.78
CA THR A 4 -5.77 2.90 28.23
C THR A 4 -5.65 4.38 27.84
N GLY A 5 -6.72 5.00 27.31
CA GLY A 5 -6.77 6.42 26.96
C GLY A 5 -5.93 6.81 25.74
N LYS A 6 -5.55 5.85 24.90
CA LYS A 6 -4.76 6.10 23.68
C LYS A 6 -5.69 6.28 22.49
N ASP A 7 -5.44 7.33 21.70
CA ASP A 7 -6.13 7.60 20.43
C ASP A 7 -5.40 6.87 19.30
N VAL A 8 -5.69 5.57 19.16
CA VAL A 8 -5.17 4.73 18.08
C VAL A 8 -6.30 3.98 17.42
N LEU A 9 -6.24 3.87 16.10
CA LEU A 9 -7.21 3.14 15.30
C LEU A 9 -6.91 1.64 15.32
N ILE A 10 -7.95 0.82 15.48
CA ILE A 10 -7.87 -0.64 15.41
C ILE A 10 -8.32 -1.10 14.02
N VAL A 11 -7.36 -1.54 13.20
CA VAL A 11 -7.63 -2.20 11.92
C VAL A 11 -7.71 -3.71 12.13
N ALA A 12 -8.90 -4.28 11.98
CA ALA A 12 -9.12 -5.72 12.11
C ALA A 12 -8.99 -6.42 10.75
N ARG A 13 -7.95 -7.25 10.61
CA ARG A 13 -7.61 -7.98 9.38
C ARG A 13 -7.97 -9.46 9.49
N THR A 14 -8.48 -10.05 8.41
CA THR A 14 -8.58 -11.51 8.26
C THR A 14 -7.97 -12.00 6.94
N ASP A 15 -7.21 -13.09 7.01
CA ASP A 15 -6.56 -13.77 5.88
C ASP A 15 -7.24 -15.12 5.53
N CYS A 16 -8.38 -15.42 6.16
CA CYS A 16 -9.01 -16.73 6.04
C CYS A 16 -9.55 -17.04 4.63
N ARG A 17 -9.68 -16.04 3.75
CA ARG A 17 -10.27 -16.19 2.40
C ARG A 17 -9.57 -17.28 1.58
N MET A 18 -8.24 -17.41 1.70
CA MET A 18 -7.44 -18.39 0.96
C MET A 18 -7.08 -19.64 1.78
N ALA A 19 -7.43 -19.67 3.07
CA ALA A 19 -7.01 -20.76 3.96
C ALA A 19 -7.93 -22.00 3.88
N LEU A 20 -9.14 -21.85 3.33
CA LEU A 20 -10.15 -22.92 3.30
C LEU A 20 -10.32 -23.49 1.88
N VAL A 21 -10.39 -24.82 1.80
CA VAL A 21 -10.47 -25.59 0.54
C VAL A 21 -11.78 -25.33 -0.22
N ASP A 22 -12.87 -24.99 0.48
CA ASP A 22 -14.23 -24.86 -0.09
C ASP A 22 -14.70 -23.41 -0.29
N GLY A 23 -13.78 -22.46 -0.50
CA GLY A 23 -14.14 -21.08 -0.81
C GLY A 23 -14.47 -20.24 0.44
N GLY A 24 -13.44 -19.93 1.22
CA GLY A 24 -13.50 -19.24 2.53
C GLY A 24 -14.06 -17.82 2.57
N PHE A 25 -14.84 -17.41 1.56
CA PHE A 25 -15.51 -16.11 1.50
C PHE A 25 -16.54 -15.94 2.63
N ARG A 26 -17.42 -16.93 2.85
CA ARG A 26 -18.43 -16.83 3.92
C ARG A 26 -17.80 -16.65 5.30
N GLU A 27 -16.77 -17.43 5.60
CA GLU A 27 -15.98 -17.29 6.84
C GLU A 27 -15.34 -15.90 6.95
N ALA A 28 -14.82 -15.36 5.84
CA ALA A 28 -14.23 -14.02 5.84
C ALA A 28 -15.27 -12.95 6.18
N VAL A 29 -16.48 -13.03 5.60
CA VAL A 29 -17.60 -12.13 5.92
C VAL A 29 -18.02 -12.27 7.38
N GLU A 30 -18.22 -13.50 7.88
CA GLU A 30 -18.60 -13.76 9.27
C GLU A 30 -17.61 -13.13 10.26
N ARG A 31 -16.31 -13.29 10.02
CA ARG A 31 -15.26 -12.64 10.83
C ARG A 31 -15.31 -11.14 10.75
N CYS A 32 -15.52 -10.58 9.56
CA CYS A 32 -15.59 -9.13 9.37
C CYS A 32 -16.78 -8.52 10.13
N VAL A 33 -17.94 -9.18 10.12
CA VAL A 33 -19.11 -8.77 10.91
C VAL A 33 -18.78 -8.80 12.40
N MET A 34 -18.14 -9.89 12.88
CA MET A 34 -17.70 -9.97 14.27
C MET A 34 -16.69 -8.87 14.63
N PHE A 35 -15.77 -8.51 13.73
CA PHE A 35 -14.82 -7.41 13.95
C PHE A 35 -15.53 -6.07 14.13
N GLN A 36 -16.56 -5.79 13.32
CA GLN A 36 -17.41 -4.61 13.47
C GLN A 36 -18.14 -4.62 14.82
N GLU A 37 -18.77 -5.73 15.19
CA GLU A 37 -19.49 -5.87 16.47
C GLU A 37 -18.58 -5.70 17.70
N LEU A 38 -17.33 -6.14 17.60
CA LEU A 38 -16.30 -5.97 18.64
C LEU A 38 -15.70 -4.55 18.67
N GLY A 39 -16.10 -3.67 17.74
CA GLY A 39 -15.70 -2.26 17.73
C GLY A 39 -14.38 -1.97 17.01
N ALA A 40 -14.04 -2.73 15.96
CA ALA A 40 -12.97 -2.36 15.05
C ALA A 40 -13.25 -0.99 14.39
N ASP A 41 -12.21 -0.16 14.26
CA ASP A 41 -12.28 1.13 13.57
C ASP A 41 -12.30 0.98 12.05
N VAL A 42 -11.61 -0.04 11.56
CA VAL A 42 -11.49 -0.36 10.14
C VAL A 42 -11.50 -1.88 10.02
N VAL A 43 -12.23 -2.38 9.03
CA VAL A 43 -12.23 -3.80 8.69
C VAL A 43 -11.50 -4.03 7.37
N TYR A 44 -10.75 -5.12 7.31
CA TYR A 44 -9.93 -5.48 6.15
C TYR A 44 -9.97 -7.00 5.92
N ALA A 45 -10.69 -7.42 4.88
CA ALA A 45 -10.65 -8.79 4.39
C ALA A 45 -9.55 -8.92 3.32
N GLU A 46 -8.56 -9.76 3.57
CA GLU A 46 -7.45 -9.95 2.64
C GLU A 46 -7.84 -10.86 1.47
N ASN A 47 -7.36 -10.47 0.28
CA ASN A 47 -7.38 -11.28 -0.93
C ASN A 47 -8.79 -11.79 -1.32
N LEU A 48 -9.80 -10.92 -1.30
CA LEU A 48 -11.08 -11.21 -1.94
C LEU A 48 -10.87 -11.37 -3.46
N GLN A 49 -11.58 -12.33 -4.05
CA GLN A 49 -11.23 -12.88 -5.36
C GLN A 49 -11.96 -12.22 -6.54
N SER A 50 -12.98 -11.40 -6.27
CA SER A 50 -13.74 -10.74 -7.33
C SER A 50 -14.39 -9.45 -6.86
N ARG A 51 -14.84 -8.62 -7.82
CA ARG A 51 -15.58 -7.39 -7.54
C ARG A 51 -16.84 -7.67 -6.73
N GLU A 52 -17.53 -8.75 -7.07
CA GLU A 52 -18.74 -9.20 -6.39
C GLU A 52 -18.44 -9.55 -4.92
N GLU A 53 -17.32 -10.20 -4.60
CA GLU A 53 -16.94 -10.46 -3.20
C GLU A 53 -16.75 -9.15 -2.41
N TYR A 54 -16.11 -8.14 -3.00
CA TYR A 54 -15.94 -6.83 -2.38
C TYR A 54 -17.28 -6.11 -2.15
N GLU A 55 -18.18 -6.13 -3.14
CA GLU A 55 -19.53 -5.54 -3.06
C GLU A 55 -20.40 -6.25 -2.01
N LEU A 56 -20.33 -7.59 -1.99
CA LEU A 56 -21.03 -8.42 -1.01
C LEU A 56 -20.56 -8.07 0.41
N LEU A 57 -19.25 -8.03 0.66
CA LEU A 57 -18.71 -7.65 1.97
C LEU A 57 -19.17 -6.25 2.40
N ARG A 58 -19.10 -5.25 1.49
CA ARG A 58 -19.57 -3.90 1.78
C ARG A 58 -21.05 -3.90 2.16
N ARG A 59 -21.88 -4.64 1.43
CA ARG A 59 -23.32 -4.73 1.69
C ARG A 59 -23.61 -5.34 3.07
N GLU A 60 -22.91 -6.41 3.45
CA GLU A 60 -23.12 -7.07 4.75
C GLU A 60 -22.72 -6.16 5.93
N LEU A 61 -21.68 -5.32 5.79
CA LEU A 61 -21.25 -4.42 6.86
C LEU A 61 -22.03 -3.07 6.90
N GLY A 62 -22.88 -2.79 5.91
CA GLY A 62 -23.58 -1.51 5.78
C GLY A 62 -22.59 -0.35 5.58
N ASP A 63 -22.87 0.87 6.03
CA ASP A 63 -21.94 2.02 5.94
C ASP A 63 -21.28 2.39 7.28
N SER A 64 -21.52 1.58 8.31
CA SER A 64 -21.18 1.93 9.70
C SER A 64 -19.69 1.84 10.04
N THR A 65 -18.96 0.96 9.34
CA THR A 65 -17.52 0.74 9.56
C THR A 65 -16.74 0.97 8.27
N PRO A 66 -15.68 1.79 8.30
CA PRO A 66 -14.74 1.94 7.19
C PRO A 66 -14.15 0.60 6.75
N LEU A 67 -14.07 0.38 5.44
CA LEU A 67 -13.39 -0.77 4.86
C LEU A 67 -12.07 -0.36 4.22
N MET A 68 -11.07 -1.22 4.36
CA MET A 68 -9.79 -1.11 3.67
C MET A 68 -9.66 -2.21 2.63
N LEU A 69 -9.24 -1.82 1.42
CA LEU A 69 -8.81 -2.72 0.36
C LEU A 69 -7.30 -2.57 0.18
N ALA A 70 -6.57 -3.65 0.31
CA ALA A 70 -5.14 -3.67 0.06
C ALA A 70 -4.85 -4.45 -1.22
N GLN A 71 -3.86 -3.98 -1.97
CA GLN A 71 -3.40 -4.67 -3.16
C GLN A 71 -1.91 -4.42 -3.39
N VAL A 72 -1.25 -5.41 -4.01
CA VAL A 72 0.15 -5.34 -4.42
C VAL A 72 0.19 -5.04 -5.91
N GLN A 73 1.08 -4.14 -6.35
CA GLN A 73 1.16 -3.79 -7.78
C GLN A 73 1.69 -4.99 -8.58
N LEU A 74 1.14 -5.18 -9.78
CA LEU A 74 1.64 -6.20 -10.71
C LEU A 74 2.95 -5.73 -11.35
N HIS A 75 3.84 -6.68 -11.62
CA HIS A 75 5.09 -6.41 -12.34
C HIS A 75 4.87 -6.38 -13.87
N GLY A 76 5.45 -5.39 -14.54
CA GLY A 76 5.47 -5.26 -16.01
C GLY A 76 4.48 -4.22 -16.59
N ASN A 77 4.69 -3.85 -17.87
CA ASN A 77 3.92 -2.81 -18.59
C ASN A 77 2.48 -3.21 -18.96
N ARG A 78 1.90 -4.22 -18.31
CA ARG A 78 0.56 -4.67 -18.65
C ARG A 78 -0.45 -3.82 -17.90
N LYS A 79 -1.22 -3.00 -18.64
CA LYS A 79 -2.47 -2.47 -18.11
C LYS A 79 -3.30 -3.66 -17.63
N PRO A 80 -3.74 -3.72 -16.37
CA PRO A 80 -4.67 -4.74 -15.94
C PRO A 80 -5.84 -4.75 -16.91
N ASN A 81 -6.23 -5.93 -17.41
CA ASN A 81 -7.44 -6.03 -18.20
C ASN A 81 -8.59 -5.52 -17.32
N LEU A 82 -9.19 -4.38 -17.71
CA LEU A 82 -10.37 -3.77 -17.08
C LEU A 82 -11.63 -4.65 -17.22
N THR A 83 -11.51 -5.74 -17.97
CA THR A 83 -12.53 -6.78 -18.13
C THR A 83 -11.91 -8.10 -17.69
N GLY A 84 -12.41 -8.66 -16.60
CA GLY A 84 -11.86 -9.79 -15.85
C GLY A 84 -11.07 -10.84 -16.66
N GLY A 85 -9.90 -11.21 -16.15
CA GLY A 85 -9.27 -12.50 -16.44
C GLY A 85 -7.74 -12.51 -16.59
N ASN A 86 -7.13 -13.34 -15.73
CA ASN A 86 -6.01 -14.26 -16.00
C ASN A 86 -4.66 -13.68 -16.47
N ASP A 87 -3.90 -13.10 -15.55
CA ASP A 87 -2.50 -13.55 -15.44
C ASP A 87 -2.45 -14.87 -14.63
N ALA A 88 -1.29 -15.50 -14.48
CA ALA A 88 -1.15 -16.79 -13.78
C ALA A 88 -1.64 -16.77 -12.31
N SER A 89 -2.00 -15.60 -11.76
CA SER A 89 -2.59 -15.40 -10.43
C SER A 89 -4.08 -14.98 -10.44
N GLY A 90 -4.63 -14.54 -11.57
CA GLY A 90 -6.03 -14.10 -11.68
C GLY A 90 -6.37 -12.78 -10.97
N GLN A 91 -5.37 -12.02 -10.48
CA GLN A 91 -5.60 -10.79 -9.71
C GLN A 91 -5.97 -9.59 -10.59
N HIS A 92 -7.06 -8.90 -10.23
CA HIS A 92 -7.46 -7.61 -10.78
C HIS A 92 -7.06 -6.49 -9.81
N LEU A 93 -6.43 -5.43 -10.32
CA LEU A 93 -6.09 -4.23 -9.54
C LEU A 93 -7.16 -3.17 -9.71
N TYR A 94 -7.60 -2.60 -8.60
CA TYR A 94 -8.53 -1.47 -8.60
C TYR A 94 -7.76 -0.16 -8.46
N SER A 95 -8.15 0.87 -9.20
CA SER A 95 -7.75 2.25 -8.93
C SER A 95 -8.38 2.74 -7.62
N VAL A 96 -7.83 3.81 -7.05
CA VAL A 96 -8.42 4.46 -5.86
C VAL A 96 -9.88 4.87 -6.09
N THR A 97 -10.21 5.30 -7.31
CA THR A 97 -11.58 5.65 -7.71
C THR A 97 -12.50 4.42 -7.66
N GLU A 98 -12.09 3.31 -8.28
CA GLU A 98 -12.88 2.07 -8.28
C GLU A 98 -13.04 1.51 -6.86
N ILE A 99 -12.01 1.59 -6.01
CA ILE A 99 -12.09 1.23 -4.59
C ILE A 99 -13.15 2.08 -3.86
N GLY A 100 -13.17 3.39 -4.13
CA GLY A 100 -14.19 4.30 -3.59
C GLY A 100 -15.60 3.98 -4.08
N GLU A 101 -15.76 3.64 -5.36
CA GLU A 101 -17.04 3.21 -5.96
C GLU A 101 -17.56 1.89 -5.37
N LEU A 102 -16.67 1.03 -4.87
CA LEU A 102 -17.03 -0.19 -4.12
C LEU A 102 -17.47 0.10 -2.68
N GLY A 103 -17.40 1.35 -2.22
CA GLY A 103 -17.76 1.76 -0.86
C GLY A 103 -16.65 1.54 0.19
N TYR A 104 -15.39 1.44 -0.25
CA TYR A 104 -14.23 1.30 0.63
C TYR A 104 -13.60 2.69 0.84
N GLN A 105 -13.28 3.01 2.09
CA GLN A 105 -12.78 4.32 2.48
C GLN A 105 -11.25 4.40 2.47
N LEU A 106 -10.58 3.25 2.50
CA LEU A 106 -9.12 3.16 2.56
C LEU A 106 -8.60 2.22 1.47
N ALA A 107 -7.57 2.69 0.77
CA ALA A 107 -6.80 1.90 -0.18
C ALA A 107 -5.35 1.77 0.33
N LEU A 108 -4.84 0.54 0.41
CA LEU A 108 -3.48 0.27 0.89
C LEU A 108 -2.62 -0.33 -0.23
N PHE A 109 -1.68 0.46 -0.71
CA PHE A 109 -0.64 0.05 -1.67
C PHE A 109 0.70 -0.16 -0.95
N GLY A 110 0.69 -1.01 0.07
CA GLY A 110 1.70 -1.00 1.15
C GLY A 110 3.14 -1.23 0.71
N VAL A 111 3.37 -2.00 -0.36
CA VAL A 111 4.72 -2.37 -0.83
C VAL A 111 5.12 -1.69 -2.13
N THR A 112 4.31 -0.79 -2.70
CA THR A 112 4.61 -0.16 -3.99
C THR A 112 5.94 0.60 -3.97
N GLY A 113 6.20 1.37 -2.91
CA GLY A 113 7.49 2.06 -2.76
C GLY A 113 8.66 1.08 -2.68
N LEU A 114 8.49 -0.04 -1.98
CA LEU A 114 9.52 -1.09 -1.90
C LEU A 114 9.76 -1.74 -3.27
N GLN A 115 8.70 -2.05 -4.03
CA GLN A 115 8.82 -2.58 -5.39
C GLN A 115 9.62 -1.61 -6.27
N SER A 116 9.33 -0.31 -6.21
CA SER A 116 10.08 0.70 -6.96
C SER A 116 11.55 0.80 -6.54
N VAL A 117 11.84 0.75 -5.23
CA VAL A 117 13.22 0.82 -4.72
C VAL A 117 14.03 -0.41 -5.15
N VAL A 118 13.46 -1.61 -5.03
CA VAL A 118 14.13 -2.85 -5.47
C VAL A 118 14.51 -2.75 -6.95
N SER A 119 13.56 -2.41 -7.82
CA SER A 119 13.85 -2.30 -9.26
C SER A 119 14.88 -1.21 -9.59
N ALA A 120 14.86 -0.07 -8.89
CA ALA A 120 15.85 1.00 -9.09
C ALA A 120 17.26 0.58 -8.66
N LEU A 121 17.38 -0.12 -7.53
CA LEU A 121 18.67 -0.61 -7.04
C LEU A 121 19.23 -1.73 -7.92
N GLU A 122 18.38 -2.62 -8.43
CA GLU A 122 18.78 -3.65 -9.40
C GLU A 122 19.39 -3.02 -10.67
N GLY A 123 18.71 -2.02 -11.25
CA GLY A 123 19.26 -1.29 -12.41
C GLY A 123 20.57 -0.58 -12.09
N ALA A 124 20.66 0.09 -10.94
CA ALA A 124 21.90 0.78 -10.54
C ALA A 124 23.08 -0.19 -10.37
N VAL A 125 22.85 -1.39 -9.85
CA VAL A 125 23.90 -2.42 -9.74
C VAL A 125 24.32 -2.94 -11.12
N GLU A 126 23.37 -3.14 -12.04
CA GLU A 126 23.67 -3.54 -13.42
C GLU A 126 24.54 -2.48 -14.13
N ASP A 127 24.14 -1.22 -14.05
CA ASP A 127 24.91 -0.10 -14.61
C ASP A 127 26.30 0.00 -13.97
N PHE A 128 26.39 -0.16 -12.65
CA PHE A 128 27.65 -0.09 -11.91
C PHE A 128 28.63 -1.19 -12.34
N VAL A 129 28.15 -2.42 -12.53
CA VAL A 129 28.97 -3.55 -12.97
C VAL A 129 29.41 -3.38 -14.43
N THR A 130 28.52 -2.91 -15.30
CA THR A 130 28.81 -2.77 -16.74
C THR A 130 29.61 -1.52 -17.08
N GLY A 131 29.50 -0.47 -16.27
CA GLY A 131 30.16 0.82 -16.44
C GLY A 131 31.46 1.00 -15.66
N ASP A 132 32.08 -0.07 -15.16
CA ASP A 132 33.32 0.00 -14.34
C ASP A 132 33.18 0.95 -13.14
N GLY A 133 32.04 0.86 -12.44
CA GLY A 133 31.71 1.70 -11.30
C GLY A 133 31.10 3.06 -11.64
N LEU A 134 30.92 3.39 -12.93
CA LEU A 134 30.26 4.61 -13.38
C LEU A 134 28.79 4.34 -13.77
N VAL A 135 27.88 5.17 -13.23
CA VAL A 135 26.45 5.14 -13.53
C VAL A 135 26.04 6.50 -14.05
N PHE A 136 25.48 6.56 -15.26
CA PHE A 136 25.04 7.79 -15.91
C PHE A 136 23.51 7.89 -15.89
N GLY A 137 22.95 9.11 -15.82
CA GLY A 137 21.52 9.35 -15.56
C GLY A 137 20.55 8.94 -16.68
N ASP A 138 21.10 8.54 -17.82
CA ASP A 138 20.46 8.00 -19.01
C ASP A 138 20.51 6.45 -19.07
N ALA A 139 21.08 5.81 -18.04
CA ALA A 139 21.14 4.37 -17.88
C ALA A 139 19.89 3.81 -17.15
N SER A 140 19.90 2.51 -16.83
CA SER A 140 18.75 1.83 -16.22
C SER A 140 18.39 2.39 -14.83
N ALA A 141 19.34 3.05 -14.17
CA ALA A 141 19.14 3.82 -12.95
C ALA A 141 18.86 5.32 -13.21
N ASN A 142 17.63 5.74 -12.91
CA ASN A 142 17.27 7.17 -12.88
C ASN A 142 17.78 7.83 -11.58
N LEU A 143 19.08 8.15 -11.55
CA LEU A 143 19.73 8.73 -10.37
C LEU A 143 19.18 10.13 -10.06
N SER A 144 18.91 10.37 -8.78
CA SER A 144 18.51 11.70 -8.31
C SER A 144 19.70 12.63 -8.16
N THR A 145 19.49 13.95 -8.30
CA THR A 145 20.54 14.93 -8.02
C THR A 145 20.89 14.95 -6.54
N PHE A 146 22.14 15.27 -6.20
CA PHE A 146 22.57 15.35 -4.80
C PHE A 146 21.80 16.43 -4.01
N ASP A 147 21.41 17.52 -4.68
CA ASP A 147 20.56 18.55 -4.08
C ASP A 147 19.17 18.02 -3.75
N ASN A 148 18.57 17.20 -4.63
CA ASN A 148 17.30 16.55 -4.32
C ASN A 148 17.44 15.54 -3.17
N VAL A 149 18.55 14.80 -3.08
CA VAL A 149 18.82 13.90 -1.96
C VAL A 149 18.89 14.67 -0.64
N LYS A 150 19.68 15.76 -0.58
CA LYS A 150 19.80 16.62 0.62
C LYS A 150 18.43 17.14 1.07
N ARG A 151 17.63 17.64 0.12
CA ARG A 151 16.26 18.11 0.39
C ARG A 151 15.36 16.99 0.95
N VAL A 152 15.40 15.79 0.37
CA VAL A 152 14.56 14.65 0.81
C VAL A 152 14.92 14.19 2.23
N VAL A 153 16.21 14.22 2.60
CA VAL A 153 16.67 13.79 3.93
C VAL A 153 16.70 14.92 4.97
N GLY A 154 16.18 16.11 4.62
CA GLY A 154 15.91 17.19 5.56
C GLY A 154 17.09 18.10 5.88
N PHE A 155 18.01 18.31 4.93
CA PHE A 155 19.14 19.24 5.14
C PHE A 155 18.69 20.69 5.27
N ASP A 156 17.61 21.09 4.58
CA ASP A 156 17.11 22.46 4.63
C ASP A 156 16.66 22.82 6.07
N GLU A 157 15.95 21.91 6.74
CA GLU A 157 15.52 22.06 8.13
C GLU A 157 16.71 22.07 9.11
N LEU A 158 17.75 21.28 8.83
CA LEU A 158 18.98 21.27 9.62
C LEU A 158 19.71 22.63 9.53
N ASP A 159 19.86 23.16 8.32
CA ASP A 159 20.51 24.45 8.07
C ASP A 159 19.74 25.61 8.75
N GLU A 160 18.40 25.59 8.68
CA GLU A 160 17.55 26.57 9.38
C GLU A 160 17.71 26.50 10.90
N PHE A 161 17.75 25.28 11.46
CA PHE A 161 17.97 25.04 12.87
C PHE A 161 19.32 25.61 13.34
N ASP A 162 20.40 25.33 12.61
CA ASP A 162 21.74 25.83 12.92
C ASP A 162 21.83 27.35 12.83
N ALA A 163 21.21 27.95 11.82
CA ALA A 163 21.17 29.41 11.67
C ALA A 163 20.39 30.10 12.80
N LYS A 164 19.37 29.45 13.36
CA LYS A 164 18.60 29.94 14.50
C LYS A 164 19.42 29.90 15.79
N ILE A 165 20.11 28.80 16.06
CA ILE A 165 21.00 28.68 17.23
C ILE A 165 22.14 29.68 17.14
N SER A 166 22.78 29.80 15.97
CA SER A 166 23.89 30.72 15.75
C SER A 166 23.51 32.19 15.95
N ARG A 167 22.26 32.56 15.67
CA ARG A 167 21.73 33.90 15.94
C ARG A 167 21.40 34.12 17.42
N ALA A 168 20.91 33.10 18.12
CA ALA A 168 20.59 33.20 19.55
C ALA A 168 21.84 33.25 20.45
N MET A 169 22.99 32.78 19.94
CA MET A 169 24.28 32.82 20.65
C MET A 169 25.09 34.11 20.40
N LYS A 170 24.61 35.02 19.55
CA LYS A 170 25.21 36.34 19.29
C LYS A 170 24.45 37.42 20.02
#